data_AF-A0A2V2AZE5-F1
#
_entry.id   AF-A0A2V2AZE5-F1
#
_cell.length_a   1.000
_cell.length_b   1.000
_cell.length_c   1.000
_cell.angle_alpha   90.00
_cell.angle_beta   90.00
_cell.angle_gamma   90.00
#
_symmetry.space_group_name_H-M   'P 1'
#
loop_
_entity.id
_entity.type
_entity.pdbx_description
1 polymer ?
#
loop_
_entity_poly.entity_id
_entity_poly.type
_entity_poly.pdbx_seq_one_letter_code
_entity_poly.pdbx_strand_id
1 'polypeptide(L)' 'MVTGHRALLCRGCAGNLYAVCTMDHAGGNTVGQWEVDHEMPVPCPLAGLLPLTGTAASVHDLPGAEEVLGPPV' A
#
# COMPACT_ATOMS: atom_id res chain seq x y z
N MET A 1 16.45 13.95 0.49
CA MET A 1 16.92 12.61 0.07
C MET A 1 15.66 11.84 -0.28
N VAL A 2 15.34 11.67 -1.56
CA VAL A 2 14.18 10.84 -1.93
C VAL A 2 14.66 9.41 -1.76
N THR A 3 14.33 8.80 -0.64
CA THR A 3 14.43 7.34 -0.48
C THR A 3 13.54 6.77 -1.57
N GLY A 4 14.12 6.21 -2.63
CA GLY A 4 13.35 5.58 -3.69
C GLY A 4 12.54 4.44 -3.08
N HIS A 5 11.24 4.66 -2.85
CA HIS A 5 10.35 3.61 -2.44
C HIS A 5 10.34 2.59 -3.57
N ARG A 6 10.72 1.35 -3.26
CA ARG A 6 10.64 0.24 -4.21
C ARG A 6 9.17 0.11 -4.61
N ALA A 7 8.91 -0.06 -5.91
CA ALA A 7 7.55 -0.20 -6.42
C ALA A 7 6.84 -1.35 -5.68
N LEU A 8 5.65 -1.08 -5.15
CA LEU A 8 4.79 -2.11 -4.59
C LEU A 8 4.11 -2.83 -5.75
N LEU A 9 4.13 -4.16 -5.72
CA LEU A 9 3.48 -4.99 -6.72
C LEU A 9 2.28 -5.68 -6.12
N CYS A 10 1.21 -5.82 -6.88
CA CYS A 10 0.07 -6.64 -6.49
C CYS A 10 0.42 -8.13 -6.62
N ARG A 11 0.21 -8.92 -5.57
CA ARG A 11 0.38 -10.38 -5.59
C ARG A 11 -0.53 -11.06 -6.61
N GLY A 12 -1.73 -10.52 -6.84
CA GLY A 12 -2.75 -11.11 -7.70
C GLY A 12 -2.48 -10.98 -9.20
N CYS A 13 -1.88 -9.87 -9.64
CA CYS A 13 -1.68 -9.58 -11.06
C CYS A 13 -0.26 -9.12 -11.43
N ALA A 14 0.65 -9.00 -10.45
CA ALA A 14 1.97 -8.39 -10.58
C ALA A 14 1.96 -6.94 -11.10
N GLY A 15 0.80 -6.27 -11.11
CA GLY A 15 0.67 -4.87 -11.49
C GLY A 15 1.21 -3.93 -10.41
N ASN A 16 1.62 -2.72 -10.82
CA ASN A 16 2.11 -1.72 -9.89
C ASN A 16 0.98 -1.16 -9.02
N LEU A 17 1.28 -0.96 -7.75
CA LEU A 17 0.44 -0.32 -6.77
C LEU A 17 1.05 1.03 -6.38
N TYR A 18 0.22 2.07 -6.32
CA TYR A 18 0.59 3.29 -5.61
C TYR A 18 0.34 3.09 -4.12
N ALA A 19 1.07 3.85 -3.29
CA ALA A 19 0.78 3.98 -1.88
C ALA A 19 0.91 5.45 -1.47
N VAL A 20 -0.14 5.99 -0.87
CA VAL A 20 -0.14 7.34 -0.30
C VAL A 20 -0.22 7.21 1.21
N CYS A 21 0.64 7.93 1.93
CA CYS A 21 0.62 8.02 3.39
C CYS A 21 0.41 9.48 3.79
N THR A 22 -0.68 9.74 4.50
CA THR A 22 -0.95 11.03 5.12
C THR A 22 -0.56 10.95 6.59
N MET A 23 0.49 11.67 6.97
CA MET A 23 0.94 11.73 8.37
C MET A 23 0.17 12.82 9.13
N ASP A 24 -0.50 12.42 10.21
CA ASP A 24 -0.98 13.38 11.20
C ASP A 24 0.22 13.89 12.00
N HIS A 25 0.61 15.14 11.76
CA HIS A 25 1.73 15.80 12.45
C HIS A 25 1.46 16.06 13.95
N ALA A 26 0.32 15.61 14.47
CA ALA A 26 -0.13 15.82 15.84
C ALA A 26 0.41 14.72 16.77
N GLY A 27 1.70 14.81 17.11
CA GLY A 27 2.23 14.21 18.34
C GLY A 27 2.83 12.82 18.20
N GLY A 28 4.10 12.77 17.82
CA GLY A 28 5.08 11.74 18.25
C GLY A 28 4.84 10.28 17.83
N ASN A 29 3.67 9.94 17.29
CA ASN A 29 3.35 8.59 16.87
C ASN A 29 3.56 8.47 15.36
N THR A 30 4.47 7.58 14.96
CA THR A 30 4.91 7.31 13.58
C THR A 30 3.85 6.55 12.76
N VAL A 31 2.57 6.80 12.98
CA VAL A 31 1.46 6.17 12.27
C VAL A 31 0.84 7.16 11.29
N GLY A 32 0.68 6.72 10.05
CA GLY A 32 0.02 7.49 9.00
C GLY A 32 -1.24 6.79 8.51
N GLN A 33 -2.14 7.57 7.91
CA GLN A 33 -3.29 7.02 7.21
C GLN A 33 -2.84 6.68 5.78
N TRP A 34 -2.99 5.41 5.41
CA TRP A 34 -2.56 4.88 4.12
C TRP A 34 -3.72 4.55 3.21
N GLU A 35 -3.50 4.75 1.92
CA GLU A 35 -4.29 4.21 0.82
C GLU A 35 -3.35 3.53 -0.18
N VAL A 36 -3.70 2.33 -0.62
CA VAL A 36 -2.95 1.54 -1.61
C VAL A 36 -3.91 0.98 -2.63
N ASP A 37 -3.65 1.21 -3.92
CA ASP A 37 -4.41 0.63 -5.03
C ASP A 37 -3.54 0.57 -6.29
N HIS A 38 -4.07 -0.02 -7.37
CA HIS A 38 -3.41 -0.08 -8.65
C HIS A 38 -3.22 1.31 -9.25
N GLU A 39 -2.02 1.56 -9.79
CA GLU A 39 -1.72 2.80 -10.53
C GLU A 39 -2.57 2.95 -11.80
N MET A 40 -2.96 1.81 -12.38
CA MET A 40 -3.74 1.74 -13.62
C MET A 40 -4.88 0.73 -13.46
N PRO A 41 -6.04 0.95 -14.09
CA PRO A 41 -7.10 -0.05 -14.12
C PRO A 41 -6.59 -1.33 -14.78
N VAL A 42 -6.58 -2.43 -14.01
CA VAL A 42 -6.16 -3.74 -14.48
C VAL A 42 -7.16 -4.81 -14.02
N PRO A 43 -7.45 -5.84 -14.83
CA PRO A 43 -8.15 -7.02 -14.36
C PRO A 43 -7.31 -7.70 -13.27
N CYS A 44 -7.75 -7.63 -12.01
CA CYS A 44 -7.03 -8.20 -10.89
C CYS A 44 -7.96 -9.12 -10.08
N PRO A 45 -7.55 -10.38 -9.79
CA PRO A 45 -8.35 -11.29 -8.97
C PRO A 45 -8.56 -10.77 -7.54
N LEU A 46 -7.68 -9.88 -7.08
CA LEU A 46 -7.74 -9.27 -5.75
C LEU A 46 -8.38 -7.86 -5.77
N ALA A 47 -8.99 -7.43 -6.88
CA ALA A 47 -9.59 -6.10 -6.97
C ALA A 47 -10.67 -5.84 -5.91
N GLY A 48 -11.34 -6.89 -5.42
CA GLY A 48 -12.33 -6.77 -4.33
C GLY A 48 -11.74 -6.50 -2.94
N LEU A 49 -10.42 -6.59 -2.79
CA LEU A 49 -9.69 -6.25 -1.56
C LEU A 49 -9.08 -4.84 -1.63
N LEU A 50 -9.22 -4.16 -2.77
CA LEU A 50 -8.62 -2.85 -3.02
C LEU A 50 -9.70 -1.76 -3.11
N PRO A 51 -9.38 -0.51 -2.70
CA PRO A 51 -8.11 -0.08 -2.12
C PRO A 51 -7.86 -0.66 -0.71
N LEU A 52 -6.59 -0.90 -0.34
CA LEU A 52 -6.24 -1.09 1.07
C LEU A 52 -6.23 0.27 1.75
N THR A 53 -6.99 0.43 2.83
CA THR A 53 -7.01 1.66 3.61
C THR A 53 -6.87 1.38 5.09
N GLY A 54 -6.12 2.21 5.80
CA GLY A 54 -6.02 2.09 7.25
C GLY A 54 -4.95 2.98 7.89
N THR A 55 -4.89 2.96 9.21
CA THR A 55 -3.85 3.66 9.97
C THR A 55 -2.75 2.67 10.35
N ALA A 56 -1.53 2.94 9.92
CA ALA A 56 -0.40 2.03 10.12
C ALA A 56 0.95 2.77 10.12
N ALA A 57 1.95 2.18 10.75
CA ALA A 57 3.32 2.68 10.71
C ALA A 57 4.02 2.31 9.39
N SER A 58 3.74 1.11 8.87
CA SER A 58 4.17 0.64 7.55
C SER A 58 2.97 0.26 6.70
N VAL A 59 3.09 0.44 5.38
CA VAL A 59 2.11 -0.06 4.40
C VAL A 59 1.86 -1.57 4.52
N HIS A 60 2.85 -2.33 5.00
CA HIS A 60 2.76 -3.78 5.19
C HIS A 60 1.95 -4.17 6.43
N ASP A 61 1.65 -3.23 7.33
CA ASP A 61 0.84 -3.49 8.52
C ASP A 61 -0.66 -3.25 8.25
N LEU A 62 -1.03 -2.86 7.02
CA LEU A 62 -2.43 -2.64 6.67
C LEU A 62 -3.22 -3.96 6.66
N PRO A 63 -4.50 -3.94 7.08
CA PRO A 63 -5.38 -5.08 6.89
C PRO A 63 -5.42 -5.49 5.41
N GLY A 64 -5.15 -6.76 5.10
CA GLY A 64 -5.11 -7.26 3.72
C GLY A 64 -3.77 -7.07 2.99
N ALA A 65 -2.77 -6.43 3.60
CA ALA A 65 -1.46 -6.22 2.98
C ALA A 65 -0.76 -7.53 2.62
N GLU A 66 -0.79 -8.56 3.47
CA GLU A 66 -0.14 -9.84 3.17
C GLU A 66 -0.74 -10.56 1.94
N GLU A 67 -2.04 -10.34 1.69
CA GLU A 67 -2.76 -10.97 0.59
C GLU A 67 -2.60 -10.19 -0.71
N VAL A 68 -2.56 -8.86 -0.64
CA VAL A 68 -2.49 -7.98 -1.81
C VAL A 68 -1.07 -7.62 -2.20
N LEU A 69 -0.17 -7.39 -1.24
CA LEU A 69 1.22 -7.02 -1.54
C LEU A 69 2.02 -8.25 -1.96
N GLY A 70 2.65 -8.12 -3.11
CA GLY A 70 3.66 -9.05 -3.59
C GLY A 70 4.88 -9.07 -2.67
N PRO A 71 5.71 -10.12 -2.74
CA PRO A 71 6.95 -10.15 -1.99
C PRO A 71 7.80 -8.91 -2.33
N PRO A 72 8.52 -8.34 -1.34
CA PRO A 72 9.51 -7.31 -1.65
C PRO A 72 10.53 -7.92 -2.62
N VAL A 73 10.70 -7.28 -3.79
CA VAL A 73 11.61 -7.74 -4.86
C VAL A 73 13.07 -7.61 -4.48
#